data_AF-A0A6P0XQY5-F1
#
_entry.id   AF-A0A6P0XQY5-F1
#
_cell.length_a   1.000
_cell.length_b   1.000
_cell.length_c   1.000
_cell.angle_alpha   90.00
_cell.angle_beta   90.00
_cell.angle_gamma   90.00
#
_symmetry.space_group_name_H-M   'P 1'
#
loop_
_entity.id
_entity.type
_entity.pdbx_description
1 polymer ?
#
loop_
_entity_poly.entity_id
_entity_poly.type
_entity_poly.pdbx_seq_one_letter_code
_entity_poly.pdbx_strand_id
1 'polypeptide(L)'
;MYNEKAANYHVWAQVRGFKKSDRSSADGSYFIVDLANNEFILLSREGKLYHSGEQLVIKKLTTEVGKESSTQLETLTFNDQEATDKLLKIQRQNLNAAVFVSGSVAVDFPEEVIVAVGGDSLPSVSVSGSSVVLNYARLEEVISALKEQYVIGTLQVKIVKPKPF
;
A
#
# COMPACT_ATOMS: atom_id res chain seq x y z
N MET A 1 15.93 5.33 13.19
CA MET A 1 16.19 6.24 12.05
C MET A 1 15.03 6.32 11.04
N TYR A 2 14.61 5.26 10.33
CA TYR A 2 13.46 5.37 9.39
C TYR A 2 12.17 5.82 10.09
N ASN A 3 11.70 5.09 11.11
CA ASN A 3 10.44 5.39 11.81
C ASN A 3 10.39 6.82 12.38
N GLU A 4 11.52 7.37 12.84
CA GLU A 4 11.59 8.73 13.39
C GLU A 4 11.47 9.80 12.30
N LYS A 5 11.95 9.53 11.09
CA LYS A 5 11.91 10.49 9.96
C LYS A 5 10.64 10.35 9.14
N ALA A 6 10.14 9.13 8.94
CA ALA A 6 8.94 8.84 8.15
C ALA A 6 7.64 9.42 8.74
N ALA A 7 7.64 9.78 10.03
CA ALA A 7 6.54 10.51 10.64
C ALA A 7 6.37 11.92 10.06
N ASN A 8 7.49 12.60 9.77
CA ASN A 8 7.53 14.03 9.46
C ASN A 8 8.13 14.38 8.07
N TYR A 9 8.60 13.39 7.32
CA TYR A 9 9.23 13.57 6.03
C TYR A 9 8.93 12.41 5.09
N HIS A 10 8.88 12.70 3.79
CA HIS A 10 8.92 11.66 2.77
C HIS A 10 10.29 11.01 2.82
N VAL A 11 10.35 9.69 2.96
CA VAL A 11 11.60 8.94 2.93
C VAL A 11 11.64 8.09 1.67
N TRP A 12 12.75 8.20 0.95
CA TRP A 12 12.98 7.56 -0.32
C TRP A 12 14.05 6.48 -0.18
N ALA A 13 13.87 5.35 -0.85
CA ALA A 13 14.90 4.31 -0.99
C ALA A 13 15.53 4.43 -2.37
N GLN A 14 16.84 4.67 -2.39
CA GLN A 14 17.66 4.51 -3.58
C GLN A 14 18.10 3.05 -3.66
N VAL A 15 17.48 2.31 -4.57
CA VAL A 15 17.70 0.88 -4.76
C VAL A 15 18.67 0.67 -5.91
N ARG A 16 19.63 -0.24 -5.70
CA ARG A 16 20.32 -0.94 -6.77
C ARG A 16 20.07 -2.43 -6.66
N GLY A 17 19.62 -3.07 -7.73
CA GLY A 17 19.17 -4.45 -7.71
C GLY A 17 18.52 -4.89 -9.00
N PHE A 18 17.78 -5.98 -8.92
CA PHE A 18 17.04 -6.54 -10.05
C PHE A 18 15.75 -7.20 -9.58
N LYS A 19 14.77 -7.31 -10.48
CA LYS A 19 13.51 -8.01 -10.20
C LYS A 19 13.76 -9.51 -10.11
N LYS A 20 13.14 -10.18 -9.14
CA LYS A 20 13.34 -11.62 -8.91
C LYS A 20 12.78 -12.47 -10.06
N SER A 21 11.71 -11.99 -10.69
CA SER A 21 10.96 -12.66 -11.77
C SER A 21 11.79 -12.81 -13.05
N ASP A 22 12.35 -11.72 -13.57
CA ASP A 22 12.96 -11.66 -14.91
C ASP A 22 14.42 -11.16 -14.91
N ARG A 23 14.96 -10.79 -13.74
CA ARG A 23 16.31 -10.22 -13.57
C ARG A 23 16.54 -8.90 -14.30
N SER A 24 15.48 -8.25 -14.78
CA SER A 24 15.54 -6.88 -15.27
C SER A 24 15.96 -5.92 -14.14
N SER A 25 16.54 -4.78 -14.53
CA SER A 25 17.00 -3.78 -13.57
C SER A 25 15.85 -3.29 -12.70
N ALA A 26 16.10 -3.20 -11.39
CA ALA A 26 15.22 -2.56 -10.42
C ALA A 26 15.84 -1.28 -9.84
N ASP A 27 16.91 -0.79 -10.47
CA ASP A 27 17.61 0.41 -10.03
C ASP A 27 16.68 1.63 -10.10
N GLY A 28 16.62 2.42 -9.02
CA GLY A 28 15.77 3.60 -8.99
C GLY A 28 15.49 4.15 -7.60
N SER A 29 14.71 5.23 -7.58
CA SER A 29 14.20 5.86 -6.36
C SER A 29 12.75 5.43 -6.11
N TYR A 30 12.49 4.92 -4.92
CA TYR A 30 11.17 4.44 -4.50
C TYR A 30 10.73 5.17 -3.24
N PHE A 31 9.46 5.50 -3.14
CA PHE A 31 8.91 6.01 -1.88
C PHE A 31 8.76 4.85 -0.90
N ILE A 32 9.25 5.00 0.33
CA ILE A 32 9.11 3.96 1.37
C ILE A 32 7.74 4.11 2.03
N VAL A 33 6.82 3.23 1.66
CA VAL A 33 5.46 3.20 2.20
C VAL A 33 5.48 2.70 3.63
N ASP A 34 6.17 1.60 3.91
CA ASP A 34 6.30 1.06 5.26
C ASP A 34 7.54 0.17 5.44
N LEU A 35 7.79 -0.22 6.68
CA LEU A 35 8.76 -1.24 7.08
C LEU A 35 8.00 -2.41 7.72
N ALA A 36 7.84 -3.52 6.98
CA ALA A 36 7.17 -4.73 7.43
C ALA A 36 8.20 -5.86 7.58
N ASN A 37 8.26 -6.51 8.74
CA ASN A 37 9.18 -7.64 9.00
C ASN A 37 10.66 -7.34 8.64
N ASN A 38 11.13 -6.13 8.92
CA ASN A 38 12.49 -5.68 8.61
C ASN A 38 12.79 -5.51 7.11
N GLU A 39 11.77 -5.54 6.26
CA GLU A 39 11.85 -5.28 4.83
C GLU A 39 10.95 -4.09 4.46
N PHE A 40 11.33 -3.38 3.40
CA PHE A 40 10.61 -2.18 2.96
C PHE A 40 9.50 -2.52 1.97
N ILE A 41 8.36 -1.86 2.16
CA ILE A 41 7.32 -1.71 1.16
C ILE A 41 7.64 -0.45 0.35
N LEU A 42 7.92 -0.65 -0.94
CA LEU A 42 8.44 0.36 -1.85
C LEU A 42 7.40 0.68 -2.92
N LEU A 43 7.10 1.96 -3.10
CA LEU A 43 6.22 2.45 -4.16
C LEU A 43 7.05 3.11 -5.26
N SER A 44 6.92 2.61 -6.49
CA SER A 44 7.52 3.24 -7.68
C SER A 44 6.70 4.43 -8.18
N ARG A 45 7.30 5.26 -9.03
CA ARG A 45 6.62 6.41 -9.67
C ARG A 45 5.41 5.99 -10.51
N GLU A 46 5.45 4.79 -11.08
CA GLU A 46 4.38 4.21 -11.89
C GLU A 46 3.23 3.66 -11.02
N GLY A 47 3.34 3.76 -9.69
CA GLY A 47 2.29 3.32 -8.76
C GLY A 47 2.36 1.84 -8.40
N LYS A 48 3.44 1.13 -8.74
CA LYS A 48 3.63 -0.28 -8.39
C LYS A 48 4.26 -0.43 -6.99
N LEU A 49 3.78 -1.39 -6.21
CA LEU A 49 4.33 -1.75 -4.91
C LEU A 49 5.30 -2.92 -5.02
N TYR A 50 6.34 -2.92 -4.18
CA TYR A 50 7.33 -3.98 -4.11
C TYR A 50 7.75 -4.22 -2.66
N HIS A 51 8.00 -5.48 -2.32
CA HIS A 51 8.64 -5.89 -1.07
C HIS A 51 10.14 -6.12 -1.31
N SER A 52 11.00 -5.51 -0.49
CA SER A 52 12.45 -5.45 -0.73
C SER A 52 13.24 -6.76 -0.54
N GLY A 53 12.58 -7.89 -0.33
CA GLY A 53 13.18 -9.24 -0.31
C GLY A 53 12.35 -10.30 -1.06
N GLU A 54 11.19 -9.93 -1.59
CA GLU A 54 10.35 -10.84 -2.37
C GLU A 54 10.43 -10.53 -3.87
N GLN A 55 9.88 -9.39 -4.30
CA GLN A 55 9.85 -9.04 -5.72
C GLN A 55 11.17 -8.45 -6.19
N LEU A 56 11.93 -7.80 -5.28
CA LEU A 56 13.22 -7.20 -5.59
C LEU A 56 14.36 -7.91 -4.86
N VAL A 57 15.44 -8.18 -5.60
CA VAL A 57 16.72 -8.58 -5.01
C VAL A 57 17.60 -7.35 -4.91
N ILE A 58 17.80 -6.89 -3.68
CA ILE A 58 18.51 -5.65 -3.37
C ILE A 58 20.01 -5.94 -3.20
N LYS A 59 20.84 -5.31 -4.05
CA LYS A 59 22.31 -5.31 -3.89
C LYS A 59 22.78 -4.19 -2.97
N LYS A 60 22.13 -3.03 -3.07
CA LYS A 60 22.40 -1.86 -2.24
C LYS A 60 21.11 -1.07 -2.07
N LEU A 61 20.88 -0.60 -0.84
CA LEU A 61 19.80 0.30 -0.52
C LEU A 61 20.33 1.41 0.38
N THR A 62 20.05 2.65 0.00
CA THR A 62 20.30 3.83 0.83
C THR A 62 19.03 4.63 0.98
N THR A 63 18.79 5.20 2.16
CA THR A 63 17.60 6.02 2.42
C THR A 63 17.93 7.50 2.29
N GLU A 64 17.06 8.25 1.64
CA GLU A 64 17.16 9.70 1.50
C GLU A 64 15.91 10.37 2.09
N VAL A 65 16.12 11.41 2.88
CA VAL A 65 15.03 12.21 3.44
C VAL A 65 14.68 13.29 2.43
N GLY A 66 13.41 13.34 2.05
CA GLY A 66 12.84 14.31 1.12
C GLY A 66 12.17 15.48 1.83
N LYS A 67 11.06 15.94 1.25
CA LYS A 67 10.27 17.07 1.75
C LYS A 67 9.53 16.69 3.04
N GLU A 68 9.13 17.71 3.79
CA GLU A 68 8.25 17.54 4.95
C GLU A 68 6.92 16.90 4.55
N SER A 69 6.44 16.01 5.40
CA SER A 69 5.16 15.33 5.26
C SER A 69 4.60 14.98 6.62
N SER A 70 3.32 14.67 6.71
CA SER A 70 2.68 14.11 7.89
C SER A 70 2.17 12.72 7.55
N THR A 71 2.52 11.75 8.37
CA THR A 71 1.98 10.39 8.31
C THR A 71 0.97 10.19 9.43
N GLN A 72 -0.26 9.82 9.10
CA GLN A 72 -1.31 9.48 10.03
C GLN A 72 -1.76 8.03 9.83
N LEU A 73 -2.01 7.33 10.93
CA LEU A 73 -2.61 5.99 10.92
C LEU A 73 -4.03 6.08 11.47
N GLU A 74 -4.98 5.53 10.74
CA GLU A 74 -6.37 5.39 11.15
C GLU A 74 -6.78 3.91 11.10
N THR A 75 -7.74 3.51 11.92
CA THR A 75 -8.34 2.18 11.87
C THR A 75 -9.78 2.32 11.42
N LEU A 76 -10.16 1.62 10.36
CA LEU A 76 -11.54 1.47 9.92
C LEU A 76 -12.08 0.17 10.43
N THR A 77 -13.19 0.23 11.15
CA THR A 77 -13.94 -0.96 11.60
C THR A 77 -15.22 -1.08 10.78
N PHE A 78 -15.50 -2.29 10.32
CA PHE A 78 -16.71 -2.65 9.59
C PHE A 78 -17.45 -3.74 10.36
N ASN A 79 -18.73 -3.51 10.59
CA ASN A 79 -19.63 -4.42 11.30
C ASN A 79 -20.80 -4.75 10.38
N ASP A 80 -20.52 -5.52 9.33
CA ASP A 80 -21.49 -5.95 8.33
C ASP A 80 -22.18 -4.76 7.64
N GLN A 81 -21.42 -4.11 6.78
CA GLN A 81 -21.86 -2.91 6.08
C GLN A 81 -21.07 -2.70 4.80
N GLU A 82 -21.63 -1.91 3.88
CA GLU A 82 -20.92 -1.51 2.67
C GLU A 82 -19.64 -0.72 3.01
N ALA A 83 -18.52 -1.08 2.38
CA ALA A 83 -17.24 -0.42 2.62
C ALA A 83 -17.09 0.91 1.87
N THR A 84 -17.76 1.05 0.72
CA THR A 84 -17.59 2.15 -0.24
C THR A 84 -17.74 3.53 0.40
N ASP A 85 -18.77 3.75 1.21
CA ASP A 85 -19.06 5.05 1.80
C ASP A 85 -17.94 5.56 2.73
N LYS A 86 -17.41 4.68 3.58
CA LYS A 86 -16.30 5.00 4.49
C LYS A 86 -15.03 5.32 3.70
N LEU A 87 -14.72 4.53 2.69
CA LEU A 87 -13.53 4.71 1.86
C LEU A 87 -13.61 6.00 1.01
N LEU A 88 -14.76 6.28 0.40
CA LEU A 88 -14.99 7.52 -0.35
C LEU A 88 -14.93 8.76 0.55
N LYS A 89 -15.38 8.66 1.81
CA LYS A 89 -15.23 9.75 2.78
C LYS A 89 -13.76 10.07 3.04
N ILE A 90 -12.91 9.06 3.23
CA ILE A 90 -11.45 9.24 3.41
C ILE A 90 -10.85 9.89 2.18
N GLN A 91 -11.22 9.43 0.98
CA GLN A 91 -10.74 10.00 -0.27
C GLN A 91 -11.05 11.50 -0.37
N ARG A 92 -12.31 11.89 -0.10
CA ARG A 92 -12.74 13.31 -0.13
C ARG A 92 -12.04 14.16 0.91
N GLN A 93 -11.72 13.62 2.08
CA GLN A 93 -11.03 14.35 3.15
C GLN A 93 -9.52 14.49 2.88
N ASN A 94 -8.96 13.69 1.98
CA ASN A 94 -7.52 13.55 1.77
C ASN A 94 -7.08 13.70 0.30
N LEU A 95 -7.67 14.65 -0.43
CA LEU A 95 -7.45 14.86 -1.88
C LEU A 95 -5.98 15.08 -2.31
N ASN A 96 -5.10 15.51 -1.41
CA ASN A 96 -3.67 15.70 -1.67
C ASN A 96 -2.78 14.80 -0.80
N ALA A 97 -3.26 13.61 -0.45
CA ALA A 97 -2.49 12.61 0.28
C ALA A 97 -2.30 11.35 -0.56
N ALA A 98 -1.23 10.61 -0.29
CA ALA A 98 -1.20 9.20 -0.62
C ALA A 98 -1.86 8.42 0.51
N VAL A 99 -2.87 7.62 0.18
CA VAL A 99 -3.60 6.80 1.14
C VAL A 99 -3.40 5.33 0.79
N PHE A 100 -2.83 4.59 1.74
CA PHE A 100 -2.56 3.16 1.64
C PHE A 100 -3.40 2.42 2.67
N VAL A 101 -3.94 1.27 2.28
CA VAL A 101 -4.80 0.45 3.15
C VAL A 101 -4.20 -0.94 3.28
N SER A 102 -4.09 -1.40 4.52
CA SER A 102 -3.59 -2.73 4.84
C SER A 102 -4.51 -3.45 5.81
N GLY A 103 -4.42 -4.77 5.83
CA GLY A 103 -5.21 -5.62 6.72
C GLY A 103 -6.07 -6.61 5.95
N SER A 104 -7.04 -7.19 6.65
CA SER A 104 -7.94 -8.17 6.05
C SER A 104 -9.36 -8.00 6.58
N VAL A 105 -10.31 -8.21 5.69
CA VAL A 105 -11.73 -8.15 5.99
C VAL A 105 -12.47 -9.29 5.31
N ALA A 106 -13.50 -9.82 5.97
CA ALA A 106 -14.42 -10.77 5.36
C ALA A 106 -15.38 -10.03 4.43
N VAL A 107 -15.73 -10.66 3.32
CA VAL A 107 -16.68 -10.18 2.32
C VAL A 107 -17.69 -11.26 1.98
N ASP A 108 -18.88 -10.83 1.53
CA ASP A 108 -19.97 -11.75 1.18
C ASP A 108 -19.74 -12.47 -0.14
N PHE A 109 -19.23 -11.76 -1.16
CA PHE A 109 -19.04 -12.27 -2.52
C PHE A 109 -17.56 -12.17 -2.93
N PRO A 110 -16.66 -13.02 -2.40
CA PRO A 110 -15.24 -12.98 -2.71
C PRO A 110 -14.92 -13.13 -4.21
N GLU A 111 -15.80 -13.79 -4.98
CA GLU A 111 -15.69 -13.97 -6.43
C GLU A 111 -15.91 -12.69 -7.24
N GLU A 112 -16.59 -11.68 -6.66
CA GLU A 112 -16.85 -10.39 -7.30
C GLU A 112 -15.74 -9.36 -7.01
N VAL A 113 -14.79 -9.70 -6.14
CA VAL A 113 -13.68 -8.82 -5.77
C VAL A 113 -12.70 -8.68 -6.93
N ILE A 114 -12.50 -7.44 -7.36
CA ILE A 114 -11.51 -7.11 -8.40
C ILE A 114 -10.11 -7.13 -7.78
N VAL A 115 -9.33 -8.16 -8.08
CA VAL A 115 -7.95 -8.30 -7.63
C VAL A 115 -6.97 -7.65 -8.60
N ALA A 116 -5.95 -6.96 -8.06
CA ALA A 116 -4.83 -6.52 -8.85
C ALA A 116 -3.90 -7.71 -9.13
N VAL A 117 -3.76 -8.09 -10.40
CA VAL A 117 -2.84 -9.19 -10.78
C VAL A 117 -1.40 -8.72 -10.54
N GLY A 118 -0.81 -9.17 -9.44
CA GLY A 118 0.60 -8.95 -9.11
C GLY A 118 1.49 -9.78 -10.05
N GLY A 119 1.91 -9.17 -11.15
CA GLY A 119 2.90 -9.77 -12.05
C GLY A 119 4.29 -9.74 -11.41
N ASP A 120 5.06 -8.70 -11.75
CA ASP A 120 6.39 -8.44 -11.20
C ASP A 120 6.38 -7.58 -9.92
N SER A 121 5.18 -7.20 -9.45
CA SER A 121 4.94 -6.32 -8.31
C SER A 121 4.16 -7.04 -7.20
N LEU A 122 4.23 -6.50 -5.98
CA LEU A 122 3.44 -6.98 -4.84
C LEU A 122 1.94 -6.90 -5.18
N PRO A 123 1.18 -8.01 -5.11
CA PRO A 123 -0.27 -7.96 -5.24
C PRO A 123 -0.84 -7.17 -4.07
N SER A 124 -1.36 -5.97 -4.37
CA SER A 124 -1.88 -5.05 -3.38
C SER A 124 -3.23 -5.50 -2.83
N VAL A 125 -4.03 -6.19 -3.64
CA VAL A 125 -5.34 -6.75 -3.29
C VAL A 125 -5.35 -8.22 -3.67
N SER A 126 -5.71 -9.09 -2.73
CA SER A 126 -5.84 -10.53 -2.97
C SER A 126 -7.03 -11.10 -2.21
N VAL A 127 -7.55 -12.25 -2.66
CA VAL A 127 -8.66 -12.96 -2.01
C VAL A 127 -8.13 -14.26 -1.42
N SER A 128 -8.50 -14.55 -0.19
CA SER A 128 -8.16 -15.78 0.53
C SER A 128 -9.40 -16.32 1.23
N GLY A 129 -10.01 -17.37 0.65
CA GLY A 129 -11.30 -17.87 1.11
C GLY A 129 -12.39 -16.80 0.96
N SER A 130 -13.06 -16.45 2.06
CA SER A 130 -14.06 -15.37 2.13
C SER A 130 -13.48 -14.02 2.58
N SER A 131 -12.16 -13.88 2.59
CA SER A 131 -11.49 -12.67 3.06
C SER A 131 -10.72 -11.99 1.93
N VAL A 132 -10.80 -10.66 1.90
CA VAL A 132 -9.92 -9.80 1.09
C VAL A 132 -8.73 -9.41 1.95
N VAL A 133 -7.53 -9.57 1.40
CA VAL A 133 -6.25 -9.20 2.03
C VAL A 133 -5.65 -8.04 1.25
N LEU A 134 -5.36 -6.95 1.96
CA LEU A 134 -4.81 -5.72 1.43
C LEU A 134 -3.37 -5.53 1.91
N ASN A 135 -2.44 -5.41 0.96
CA ASN A 135 -1.01 -5.22 1.19
C ASN A 135 -0.60 -3.79 0.82
N TYR A 136 -0.99 -2.83 1.66
CA TYR A 136 -0.78 -1.40 1.42
C TYR A 136 -1.38 -0.92 0.10
N ALA A 137 -2.53 -1.48 -0.29
CA ALA A 137 -3.24 -1.10 -1.50
C ALA A 137 -3.58 0.37 -1.52
N ARG A 138 -3.52 0.99 -2.69
CA ARG A 138 -3.94 2.38 -2.86
C ARG A 138 -5.43 2.48 -2.63
N LEU A 139 -5.89 3.56 -2.00
CA LEU A 139 -7.30 3.74 -1.67
C LEU A 139 -8.22 3.56 -2.89
N GLU A 140 -7.81 3.99 -4.07
CA GLU A 140 -8.60 3.83 -5.30
C GLU A 140 -8.75 2.35 -5.70
N GLU A 141 -7.71 1.54 -5.52
CA GLU A 141 -7.75 0.10 -5.78
C GLU A 141 -8.69 -0.60 -4.80
N VAL A 142 -8.66 -0.19 -3.53
CA VAL A 142 -9.51 -0.76 -2.47
C VAL A 142 -10.98 -0.42 -2.70
N ILE A 143 -11.28 0.84 -3.06
CA ILE A 143 -12.65 1.26 -3.42
C ILE A 143 -13.17 0.42 -4.60
N SER A 144 -12.33 0.18 -5.60
CA SER A 144 -12.72 -0.65 -6.75
C SER A 144 -12.90 -2.12 -6.38
N ALA A 145 -12.04 -2.66 -5.50
CA ALA A 145 -12.07 -4.06 -5.10
C ALA A 145 -13.25 -4.40 -4.19
N LEU A 146 -13.65 -3.47 -3.30
CA LEU A 146 -14.73 -3.65 -2.33
C LEU A 146 -16.04 -2.97 -2.76
N LYS A 147 -16.16 -2.61 -4.03
CA LYS A 147 -17.39 -2.00 -4.56
C LYS A 147 -18.55 -2.97 -4.40
N GLU A 148 -19.67 -2.50 -3.86
CA GLU A 148 -20.89 -3.30 -3.62
C GLU A 148 -20.71 -4.49 -2.66
N GLN A 149 -19.57 -4.56 -1.95
CA GLN A 149 -19.31 -5.59 -0.95
C GLN A 149 -19.70 -5.12 0.45
N TYR A 150 -20.39 -6.01 1.17
CA TYR A 150 -20.57 -5.92 2.61
C TYR A 150 -19.36 -6.52 3.30
N VAL A 151 -18.87 -5.84 4.33
CA VAL A 151 -17.55 -6.08 4.90
C VAL A 151 -17.63 -6.21 6.41
N ILE A 152 -16.89 -7.18 6.96
CA ILE A 152 -16.72 -7.38 8.40
C ILE A 152 -15.23 -7.41 8.73
N GLY A 153 -14.80 -6.65 9.73
CA GLY A 153 -13.43 -6.66 10.25
C GLY A 153 -12.81 -5.27 10.35
N THR A 154 -11.48 -5.22 10.28
CA THR A 154 -10.73 -3.97 10.45
C THR A 154 -9.68 -3.77 9.38
N LEU A 155 -9.58 -2.56 8.86
CA LEU A 155 -8.51 -2.13 7.96
C LEU A 155 -7.70 -1.02 8.62
N GLN A 156 -6.38 -1.07 8.43
CA GLN A 156 -5.50 0.04 8.79
C GLN A 156 -5.32 0.94 7.57
N VAL A 157 -5.45 2.24 7.78
CA VAL A 157 -5.31 3.26 6.75
C VAL A 157 -4.12 4.13 7.11
N LYS A 158 -3.16 4.22 6.19
CA LYS A 158 -1.98 5.08 6.29
C LYS A 158 -2.12 6.24 5.33
N ILE A 159 -2.17 7.45 5.88
CA ILE A 159 -2.36 8.70 5.14
C ILE A 159 -1.05 9.47 5.19
N VAL A 160 -0.45 9.74 4.03
CA VAL A 160 0.78 10.53 3.90
C VAL A 160 0.49 11.81 3.15
N LYS A 161 0.65 12.96 3.80
CA LYS A 161 0.32 14.29 3.25
C LYS A 161 1.52 15.25 3.31
N PRO A 162 1.86 15.99 2.24
CA PRO A 162 1.28 15.89 0.91
C PRO A 162 1.63 14.56 0.23
N LYS A 163 1.00 14.27 -0.91
CA LYS A 163 1.33 13.11 -1.73
C LYS A 163 2.82 13.16 -2.15
N PRO A 164 3.56 12.03 -2.13
CA PRO A 164 4.97 11.98 -2.49
C PRO A 164 5.25 12.12 -4.00
N PHE A 165 4.22 11.98 -4.85
CA PHE A 165 4.28 12.11 -6.32
C PHE A 165 3.13 12.97 -6.84
#